data_AF-U3KJK1-F1
#
_entry.id   AF-U3KJK1-F1
#
_cell.length_a   1.000
_cell.length_b   1.000
_cell.length_c   1.000
_cell.angle_alpha   90.00
_cell.angle_beta   90.00
_cell.angle_gamma   90.00
#
_symmetry.space_group_name_H-M   'P 1'
#
loop_
_entity.id
_entity.type
_entity.pdbx_description
1 polymer ?
#
loop_
_entity_poly.entity_id
_entity_poly.type
_entity_poly.pdbx_seq_one_letter_code
_entity_poly.pdbx_strand_id
1 'polypeptide(L)'
;ELRSSAFWRAVLAEFLGSLLYALLGLGASLRWAPGPPSVVGAALAFGLAQTTVVQALGHVSGGHVNPAITLAFLMASQLSLPRALGYLLAQV
;
A
#
# COMPACT_ATOMS: atom_id res chain seq x y z
N GLU A 1 13.43 -6.04 17.04
CA GLU A 1 12.85 -5.46 15.81
C GLU A 1 12.45 -3.98 15.95
N LEU A 2 11.59 -3.62 16.91
CA LEU A 2 11.07 -2.25 17.12
C LEU A 2 12.14 -1.15 17.34
N ARG A 3 13.34 -1.52 17.80
CA ARG A 3 14.45 -0.57 17.99
C ARG A 3 15.29 -0.33 16.72
N SER A 4 15.01 -1.06 15.64
CA SER A 4 15.76 -0.98 14.39
C SER A 4 15.26 0.17 13.53
N SER A 5 16.17 0.93 12.92
CA SER A 5 15.84 1.94 11.91
C SER A 5 15.18 1.30 10.66
N ALA A 6 15.55 0.06 10.32
CA ALA A 6 14.95 -0.66 9.21
C ALA A 6 13.46 -0.96 9.43
N PHE A 7 13.04 -1.19 10.68
CA PHE A 7 11.64 -1.37 11.03
C PHE A 7 10.84 -0.09 10.76
N TRP A 8 11.30 1.05 11.28
CA TRP A 8 10.60 2.33 11.11
C TRP A 8 10.60 2.82 9.67
N ARG A 9 11.68 2.60 8.93
CA ARG A 9 11.71 2.86 7.48
C ARG A 9 10.67 2.05 6.72
N ALA A 10 10.48 0.79 7.11
CA ALA A 10 9.48 -0.06 6.48
C ALA A 10 8.05 0.37 6.83
N VAL A 11 7.77 0.72 8.08
CA VAL A 11 6.46 1.26 8.51
C VAL A 11 6.15 2.56 7.76
N LEU A 12 7.13 3.47 7.63
CA LEU A 12 6.95 4.72 6.87
C LEU A 12 6.74 4.44 5.37
N ALA A 13 7.44 3.45 4.80
CA ALA A 13 7.24 3.04 3.41
C ALA A 13 5.82 2.49 3.17
N GLU A 14 5.27 1.71 4.09
CA GLU A 14 3.88 1.24 4.01
C GLU A 14 2.86 2.38 4.13
N PHE A 15 3.12 3.37 5.00
CA PHE A 15 2.30 4.57 5.10
C PHE A 15 2.30 5.38 3.79
N LEU A 16 3.49 5.71 3.28
CA LEU A 16 3.63 6.46 2.03
C LEU A 16 3.05 5.71 0.85
N GLY A 17 3.26 4.40 0.78
CA GLY A 17 2.69 3.55 -0.25
C GLY A 17 1.16 3.57 -0.24
N SER A 18 0.55 3.45 0.94
CA SER A 18 -0.91 3.44 1.11
C SER A 18 -1.52 4.81 0.82
N LEU A 19 -0.86 5.88 1.27
CA LEU A 19 -1.24 7.25 0.94
C LEU A 19 -1.25 7.50 -0.57
N LEU A 20 -0.18 7.13 -1.28
CA LEU A 20 -0.07 7.33 -2.72
C LEU A 20 -1.06 6.46 -3.49
N TYR A 21 -1.22 5.19 -3.10
CA TYR A 21 -2.18 4.28 -3.70
C TYR A 21 -3.62 4.82 -3.58
N ALA A 22 -4.02 5.26 -2.39
CA ALA A 22 -5.34 5.83 -2.15
C ALA A 22 -5.52 7.15 -2.92
N LEU A 23 -4.56 8.07 -2.83
CA LEU A 23 -4.62 9.37 -3.49
C LEU A 23 -4.78 9.23 -5.01
N LEU A 24 -3.96 8.41 -5.65
CA LEU A 24 -3.97 8.23 -7.10
C LEU A 24 -5.18 7.43 -7.57
N GLY A 25 -5.49 6.31 -6.90
CA GLY A 25 -6.60 5.44 -7.28
C GLY A 25 -7.96 6.10 -7.08
N LEU A 26 -8.21 6.66 -5.89
CA LEU A 26 -9.46 7.37 -5.60
C LEU A 26 -9.54 8.67 -6.40
N GLY A 27 -8.44 9.42 -6.51
CA GLY A 27 -8.38 10.65 -7.32
C GLY A 27 -8.75 10.43 -8.78
N ALA A 28 -8.24 9.35 -9.40
CA ALA A 28 -8.61 8.97 -10.77
C ALA A 28 -10.08 8.51 -10.89
N SER A 29 -10.69 8.06 -9.79
CA SER A 29 -12.07 7.58 -9.74
C SER A 29 -13.10 8.67 -9.45
N LEU A 30 -12.66 9.90 -9.16
CA LEU A 30 -13.54 11.05 -8.98
C LEU A 30 -14.19 11.46 -10.31
N ARG A 31 -15.37 12.07 -10.22
CA ARG A 31 -16.08 12.62 -11.38
C ARG A 31 -15.56 14.00 -11.73
N TRP A 32 -14.57 14.05 -12.61
CA TRP A 32 -13.98 15.30 -13.10
C TRP A 32 -14.75 15.93 -14.27
N ALA A 33 -15.60 15.18 -14.96
CA ALA A 33 -16.38 15.65 -16.11
C ALA A 33 -17.76 14.97 -16.18
N PRO A 34 -18.73 15.57 -16.91
CA PRO A 34 -20.01 14.94 -17.19
C PRO A 34 -19.85 13.64 -17.99
N GLY A 35 -20.65 12.63 -17.68
CA GLY A 35 -20.65 11.33 -18.37
C GLY A 35 -20.47 10.14 -17.42
N PRO A 36 -20.55 8.90 -17.95
CA PRO A 36 -20.30 7.71 -17.17
C PRO A 36 -18.81 7.61 -16.78
N PRO A 37 -18.49 7.15 -15.55
CA PRO A 37 -17.10 6.96 -15.13
C PRO A 37 -16.41 5.87 -15.95
N SER A 38 -15.13 6.08 -16.28
CA SER A 38 -14.33 5.09 -17.00
C SER A 38 -13.84 3.99 -16.06
N VAL A 39 -14.47 2.82 -16.13
CA VAL A 39 -14.07 1.63 -15.35
C VAL A 39 -12.64 1.21 -15.68
N VAL A 40 -12.27 1.21 -16.96
CA VAL A 40 -10.91 0.87 -17.41
C VAL A 40 -9.88 1.88 -16.90
N GLY A 41 -10.23 3.18 -16.91
CA GLY A 41 -9.36 4.23 -16.37
C GLY A 41 -9.08 4.04 -14.88
N ALA A 42 -10.12 3.77 -14.09
CA ALA A 42 -9.96 3.48 -12.66
C ALA A 42 -9.13 2.21 -12.43
N ALA A 43 -9.41 1.13 -13.15
CA ALA A 43 -8.66 -0.12 -13.03
C ALA A 43 -7.16 0.07 -13.34
N LEU A 44 -6.83 0.81 -14.40
CA LEU A 44 -5.46 1.15 -14.74
C LEU A 44 -4.80 2.05 -13.69
N ALA A 45 -5.52 3.05 -13.16
CA ALA A 45 -4.99 3.94 -12.13
C ALA A 45 -4.60 3.18 -10.86
N PHE A 46 -5.50 2.32 -10.34
CA PHE A 46 -5.21 1.49 -9.17
C PHE A 46 -4.07 0.49 -9.44
N GLY A 47 -4.09 -0.21 -10.58
CA GLY A 47 -3.08 -1.20 -10.94
C GLY A 47 -1.68 -0.59 -11.11
N LEU A 48 -1.58 0.54 -11.82
CA LEU A 48 -0.31 1.24 -12.05
C LEU A 48 0.20 1.92 -10.78
N ALA A 49 -0.68 2.50 -9.96
CA ALA A 49 -0.29 3.05 -8.66
C ALA A 49 0.32 1.97 -7.77
N GLN A 50 -0.36 0.83 -7.62
CA GLN A 50 0.15 -0.30 -6.83
C GLN A 50 1.49 -0.80 -7.37
N THR A 51 1.60 -1.03 -8.68
CA THR A 51 2.85 -1.52 -9.31
C THR A 51 4.00 -0.56 -9.10
N THR A 52 3.75 0.74 -9.23
CA THR A 52 4.76 1.80 -9.05
C THR A 52 5.22 1.87 -7.60
N VAL A 53 4.29 1.81 -6.64
CA VAL A 53 4.61 1.80 -5.21
C VAL A 53 5.43 0.56 -4.84
N VAL A 54 5.06 -0.63 -5.33
CA VAL A 54 5.83 -1.85 -5.09
C VAL A 54 7.22 -1.78 -5.71
N GLN A 55 7.36 -1.26 -6.93
CA GLN A 55 8.68 -1.04 -7.55
C GLN A 55 9.55 -0.07 -6.75
N ALA A 56 8.98 1.04 -6.27
CA ALA A 56 9.71 2.07 -5.56
C ALA A 56 10.06 1.70 -4.11
N LEU A 57 9.13 1.05 -3.39
CA LEU A 57 9.20 0.86 -1.93
C LEU A 57 9.27 -0.61 -1.51
N GLY A 58 9.04 -1.56 -2.43
CA GLY A 58 9.00 -2.99 -2.11
C GLY A 58 10.30 -3.52 -1.52
N HIS A 59 11.45 -3.01 -1.95
CA HIS A 59 12.76 -3.38 -1.38
C HIS A 59 12.98 -2.88 0.06
N VAL A 60 12.15 -1.94 0.54
CA VAL A 60 12.23 -1.37 1.90
C VAL A 60 11.30 -2.10 2.86
N SER A 61 10.05 -2.36 2.46
CA SER A 61 9.01 -2.93 3.35
C SER A 61 8.43 -4.26 2.89
N GLY A 62 8.65 -4.69 1.66
CA GLY A 62 7.88 -5.75 1.00
C GLY A 62 6.69 -5.21 0.20
N GLY A 63 6.32 -3.93 0.37
CA GLY A 63 5.31 -3.24 -0.44
C GLY A 63 3.92 -3.86 -0.34
N HIS A 64 3.43 -4.12 0.88
CA HIS A 64 2.13 -4.76 1.07
C HIS A 64 0.99 -3.81 0.71
N VAL A 65 1.03 -2.57 1.23
CA VAL A 65 0.13 -1.45 0.91
C VAL A 65 -1.35 -1.84 1.06
N ASN A 66 -1.62 -2.84 1.89
CA ASN A 66 -2.92 -3.48 2.01
C ASN A 66 -2.96 -4.33 3.29
N PRO A 67 -3.89 -4.05 4.22
CA PRO A 67 -4.05 -4.81 5.46
C PRO A 67 -4.29 -6.30 5.25
N ALA A 68 -5.06 -6.68 4.22
CA ALA A 68 -5.35 -8.08 3.92
C ALA A 68 -4.10 -8.84 3.46
N ILE A 69 -3.22 -8.21 2.67
CA ILE A 69 -1.95 -8.79 2.25
C ILE A 69 -1.03 -8.93 3.46
N THR A 70 -0.95 -7.91 4.31
CA THR A 70 -0.19 -7.97 5.57
C THR A 70 -0.63 -9.13 6.47
N LEU A 71 -1.94 -9.31 6.66
CA LEU A 71 -2.48 -10.42 7.43
C LEU A 71 -2.17 -11.78 6.78
N ALA A 72 -2.27 -11.88 5.45
CA ALA A 72 -1.92 -13.12 4.73
C ALA A 72 -0.46 -13.53 4.98
N PHE A 73 0.47 -12.58 4.94
CA PHE A 73 1.90 -12.84 5.22
C PHE A 73 2.15 -13.20 6.69
N LEU A 74 1.42 -12.58 7.62
CA LEU A 74 1.48 -12.96 9.04
C LEU A 74 1.00 -14.41 9.24
N MET A 75 -0.13 -14.78 8.65
CA MET A 75 -0.67 -16.17 8.73
C MET A 75 0.27 -17.19 8.08
N ALA A 76 0.95 -16.81 7.00
CA ALA A 76 1.96 -17.63 6.34
C ALA A 76 3.31 -17.67 7.08
N SER A 77 3.42 -17.04 8.26
CA SER A 77 4.67 -16.92 9.04
C SER A 77 5.82 -16.29 8.25
N GLN A 78 5.51 -15.46 7.26
CA GLN A 78 6.46 -14.67 6.46
C GLN A 78 6.70 -13.28 7.05
N LEU A 79 5.90 -12.87 8.05
CA LEU A 79 5.98 -11.56 8.71
C LEU A 79 5.89 -11.72 10.22
N SER A 80 6.70 -10.98 10.98
CA SER A 80 6.61 -10.96 12.44
C SER A 80 5.38 -10.20 12.92
N LEU A 81 4.83 -10.58 14.08
CA LEU A 81 3.68 -9.91 14.67
C LEU A 81 3.89 -8.39 14.90
N PRO A 82 5.03 -7.92 15.46
CA PRO A 82 5.25 -6.48 15.65
C PRO A 82 5.28 -5.70 14.33
N ARG A 83 5.82 -6.30 13.26
CA ARG A 83 5.85 -5.69 11.92
C ARG A 83 4.47 -5.69 11.27
N ALA A 84 3.72 -6.77 11.40
CA ALA A 84 2.34 -6.82 10.94
C ALA A 84 1.50 -5.71 11.58
N LEU A 85 1.57 -5.54 12.91
CA LEU A 85 0.85 -4.47 13.61
C LEU A 85 1.28 -3.07 13.14
N GLY A 86 2.58 -2.84 12.98
CA GLY A 86 3.10 -1.58 12.45
C GLY A 86 2.60 -1.28 11.04
N TYR A 87 2.54 -2.29 10.17
CA TYR A 87 2.05 -2.15 8.80
C TYR A 87 0.54 -1.89 8.78
N LEU A 88 -0.25 -2.62 9.57
CA LEU A 88 -1.69 -2.43 9.67
C LEU A 88 -2.06 -1.01 10.11
N LEU A 89 -1.35 -0.46 11.11
CA LEU A 89 -1.57 0.91 11.56
C LEU A 89 -1.13 1.95 10.52
N ALA A 90 -0.11 1.66 9.72
CA ALA A 90 0.37 2.56 8.67
C ALA A 90 -0.52 2.55 7.42
N GLN A 91 -1.23 1.46 7.16
CA GLN A 91 -2.03 1.26 5.95
C GLN A 91 -3.48 1.78 6.04
N VAL A 92 -3.99 2.00 7.26
CA VAL A 92 -5.36 2.49 7.54
C VAL A 92 -5.37 4.01 7.65
#